data_AF-A0AAE8F7Z6-F1
#
_entry.id   AF-A0AAE8F7Z6-F1
#
_cell.length_a   1.000
_cell.length_b   1.000
_cell.length_c   1.000
_cell.angle_alpha   90.00
_cell.angle_beta   90.00
_cell.angle_gamma   90.00
#
_symmetry.space_group_name_H-M   'P 1'
#
loop_
_entity.id
_entity.type
_entity.pdbx_description
1 polymer ?
#
loop_
_entity_poly.entity_id
_entity_poly.type
_entity_poly.pdbx_seq_one_letter_code
_entity_poly.pdbx_strand_id
1 'polypeptide(L)'
;SEIDYSGHLVRQTQVTEPGTVLASTQSAPLHTLLHTMLKKSDNMIADTVFRTIGHHYFNVPGTFRAGKEAVRRILKAKANVDMGNSIQVEVSGLSRHDLISPQTMMQVLQFIAKNDNTLDYISMLPLA
;
A
#
# COMPACT_ATOMS: atom_id res chain seq x y z
N SER A 1 -8.30 19.19 -33.75
CA SER A 1 -7.54 18.01 -34.15
C SER A 1 -8.21 16.81 -33.53
N GLU A 2 -8.63 15.86 -34.34
CA GLU A 2 -9.30 14.63 -33.91
C GLU A 2 -8.22 13.53 -33.83
N ILE A 3 -8.23 12.73 -32.77
CA ILE A 3 -7.34 11.56 -32.65
C ILE A 3 -8.07 10.37 -33.25
N ASP A 4 -7.51 9.77 -34.29
CA ASP A 4 -8.06 8.59 -34.99
C ASP A 4 -7.14 7.36 -34.83
N TYR A 5 -7.69 6.14 -34.90
CA TYR A 5 -6.96 4.88 -34.80
C TYR A 5 -7.57 3.78 -35.69
N SER A 6 -6.71 2.98 -36.34
CA SER A 6 -7.12 1.88 -37.24
C SER A 6 -7.08 0.48 -36.60
N GLY A 7 -6.57 0.36 -35.37
CA GLY A 7 -6.37 -0.90 -34.67
C GLY A 7 -7.50 -1.27 -33.70
N HIS A 8 -7.18 -2.17 -32.77
CA HIS A 8 -8.07 -2.58 -31.68
C HIS A 8 -7.37 -2.41 -30.32
N LEU A 9 -8.16 -2.23 -29.25
CA LEU A 9 -7.63 -2.17 -27.90
C LEU A 9 -7.10 -3.55 -27.48
N VAL A 10 -5.84 -3.58 -27.01
CA VAL A 10 -5.17 -4.78 -26.51
C VAL A 10 -4.73 -4.57 -25.06
N ARG A 11 -4.78 -5.63 -24.26
CA ARG A 11 -4.27 -5.63 -22.89
C ARG A 11 -2.85 -6.18 -22.87
N GLN A 12 -1.90 -5.38 -22.39
CA GLN A 12 -0.54 -5.81 -22.16
C GLN A 12 -0.31 -6.11 -20.67
N THR A 13 0.11 -7.33 -20.34
CA THR A 13 0.29 -7.79 -18.95
C THR A 13 1.73 -8.17 -18.60
N GLN A 14 2.60 -8.29 -19.60
CA GLN A 14 4.02 -8.60 -19.43
C GLN A 14 4.83 -7.33 -19.35
N VAL A 15 5.88 -7.36 -18.54
CA VAL A 15 6.85 -6.26 -18.44
C VAL A 15 7.58 -6.15 -19.77
N THR A 16 7.65 -4.94 -20.31
CA THR A 16 8.42 -4.60 -21.51
C THR A 16 9.20 -3.32 -21.27
N GLU A 17 10.20 -3.07 -22.10
CA GLU A 17 10.91 -1.80 -22.08
C GLU A 17 9.95 -0.62 -22.34
N PRO A 18 10.10 0.51 -21.62
CA PRO A 18 9.31 1.70 -21.86
C PRO A 18 9.57 2.30 -23.25
N GLY A 19 8.50 2.71 -23.93
CA GLY A 19 8.60 3.55 -25.13
C GLY A 19 8.78 5.03 -24.79
N THR A 20 8.75 5.89 -25.81
CA THR A 20 8.79 7.34 -25.62
C THR A 20 7.55 7.85 -24.89
N VAL A 21 7.75 8.56 -23.78
CA VAL A 21 6.67 9.17 -23.00
C VAL A 21 6.17 10.42 -23.72
N LEU A 22 4.92 10.39 -24.21
CA LEU A 22 4.27 11.53 -24.88
C LEU A 22 3.49 12.43 -23.89
N ALA A 23 2.95 11.82 -22.83
CA ALA A 23 2.24 12.50 -21.76
C ALA A 23 2.33 11.67 -20.48
N SER A 24 2.31 12.33 -19.32
CA SER A 24 2.35 11.67 -18.01
C SER A 24 1.44 12.40 -17.02
N THR A 25 0.86 11.64 -16.10
CA THR A 25 0.15 12.17 -14.93
C THR A 25 0.72 11.54 -13.67
N GLN A 26 0.68 12.27 -12.57
CA GLN A 26 1.09 11.80 -11.25
C GLN A 26 -0.06 12.03 -10.27
N SER A 27 -0.24 11.10 -9.34
CA SER A 27 -1.23 11.25 -8.28
C SER A 27 -0.85 12.39 -7.34
N ALA A 28 -1.77 12.72 -6.42
CA ALA A 28 -1.39 13.44 -5.20
C ALA A 28 -0.26 12.71 -4.45
N PRO A 29 0.51 13.41 -3.59
CA PRO A 29 1.54 12.80 -2.76
C PRO A 29 0.98 11.65 -1.91
N LEU A 30 1.82 10.64 -1.63
CA LEU A 30 1.41 9.45 -0.90
C LEU A 30 0.77 9.79 0.47
N HIS A 31 1.33 10.75 1.21
CA HIS A 31 0.79 11.16 2.51
C HIS A 31 -0.65 11.70 2.40
N THR A 32 -0.96 12.48 1.35
CA THR A 32 -2.32 12.94 1.06
C THR A 32 -3.28 11.78 0.76
N LEU A 33 -2.80 10.76 0.03
CA LEU A 33 -3.58 9.55 -0.25
C LEU A 33 -3.82 8.74 1.03
N LEU A 34 -2.80 8.57 1.88
CA LEU A 34 -2.92 7.89 3.17
C LEU A 34 -3.85 8.61 4.14
N HIS A 35 -3.83 9.95 4.14
CA HIS A 35 -4.78 10.74 4.91
C HIS A 35 -6.22 10.46 4.46
N THR A 36 -6.48 10.46 3.15
CA THR A 36 -7.80 10.10 2.60
C THR A 36 -8.18 8.67 2.98
N MET A 37 -7.24 7.72 2.82
CA MET A 37 -7.42 6.32 3.18
C MET A 37 -7.85 6.14 4.63
N LEU A 38 -7.15 6.77 5.58
CA LEU A 38 -7.43 6.64 7.01
C LEU A 38 -8.71 7.38 7.44
N LYS A 39 -8.99 8.56 6.88
CA LYS A 39 -10.22 9.33 7.21
C LYS A 39 -11.48 8.73 6.63
N LYS A 40 -11.40 8.09 5.45
CA LYS A 40 -12.56 7.58 4.70
C LYS A 40 -12.66 6.07 4.67
N SER A 41 -11.67 5.36 5.22
CA SER A 41 -11.53 3.90 5.09
C SER A 41 -11.52 3.47 3.62
N ASP A 42 -10.76 4.17 2.77
CA ASP A 42 -10.72 3.93 1.32
C ASP A 42 -9.93 2.65 0.98
N ASN A 43 -10.67 1.58 0.66
CA ASN A 43 -10.10 0.28 0.33
C ASN A 43 -9.27 0.28 -0.97
N MET A 44 -9.61 1.13 -1.94
CA MET A 44 -8.91 1.16 -3.22
C MET A 44 -7.51 1.75 -3.04
N ILE A 45 -7.38 2.79 -2.22
CA ILE A 45 -6.06 3.33 -1.85
C ILE A 45 -5.27 2.29 -1.07
N ALA A 46 -5.87 1.65 -0.06
CA ALA A 46 -5.19 0.65 0.77
C ALA A 46 -4.60 -0.51 -0.06
N ASP A 47 -5.40 -1.11 -0.94
CA ASP A 47 -4.98 -2.23 -1.77
C ASP A 47 -3.93 -1.83 -2.81
N THR A 48 -4.05 -0.63 -3.38
CA THR A 48 -3.11 -0.12 -4.38
C THR A 48 -1.76 0.17 -3.75
N VAL A 49 -1.74 0.85 -2.59
CA VAL A 49 -0.52 1.12 -1.82
C VAL A 49 0.15 -0.19 -1.41
N PHE A 50 -0.62 -1.17 -0.93
CA PHE A 50 -0.05 -2.45 -0.48
C PHE A 50 0.63 -3.25 -1.59
N ARG A 51 0.00 -3.38 -2.76
CA ARG A 51 0.63 -4.03 -3.92
C ARG A 51 1.85 -3.25 -4.41
N THR A 52 1.79 -1.92 -4.34
CA THR A 52 2.90 -1.03 -4.68
C THR A 52 4.10 -1.21 -3.74
N ILE A 53 3.88 -1.37 -2.42
CA ILE A 53 4.93 -1.71 -1.46
C ILE A 53 5.62 -3.03 -1.86
N GLY A 54 4.85 -4.07 -2.18
CA GLY A 54 5.40 -5.35 -2.62
C GLY A 54 6.22 -5.23 -3.91
N HIS A 55 5.73 -4.44 -4.87
CA HIS A 55 6.43 -4.16 -6.12
C HIS A 55 7.78 -3.48 -5.87
N HIS A 56 7.80 -2.37 -5.12
CA HIS A 56 9.02 -1.62 -4.84
C HIS A 56 10.02 -2.40 -3.99
N TYR A 57 9.54 -3.18 -3.02
CA TYR A 57 10.41 -3.90 -2.09
C TYR A 57 11.13 -5.08 -2.77
N PHE A 58 10.47 -5.78 -3.70
CA PHE A 58 11.00 -7.00 -4.32
C PHE A 58 11.37 -6.84 -5.80
N ASN A 59 11.05 -5.70 -6.43
CA ASN A 59 11.21 -5.47 -7.87
C ASN A 59 10.51 -6.54 -8.74
N VAL A 60 9.26 -6.88 -8.38
CA VAL A 60 8.41 -7.85 -9.10
C VAL A 60 7.03 -7.25 -9.36
N PRO A 61 6.19 -7.80 -10.26
CA PRO A 61 4.82 -7.34 -10.41
C PRO A 61 4.07 -7.30 -9.07
N GLY A 62 3.32 -6.22 -8.83
CA GLY A 62 2.62 -5.98 -7.57
C GLY A 62 1.54 -7.04 -7.30
N THR A 63 1.73 -7.86 -6.28
CA THR A 63 0.78 -8.89 -5.84
C THR A 63 0.50 -8.77 -4.35
N PHE A 64 -0.65 -9.26 -3.90
CA PHE A 64 -0.97 -9.30 -2.46
C PHE A 64 0.05 -10.12 -1.66
N ARG A 65 0.53 -11.25 -2.23
CA ARG A 65 1.57 -12.06 -1.60
C ARG A 65 2.86 -11.26 -1.39
N ALA A 66 3.32 -10.54 -2.42
CA ALA A 66 4.50 -9.69 -2.30
C ALA A 66 4.27 -8.55 -1.30
N GLY A 67 3.10 -7.91 -1.30
CA GLY A 67 2.75 -6.86 -0.34
C GLY A 67 2.83 -7.36 1.11
N LYS A 68 2.26 -8.54 1.40
CA LYS A 68 2.28 -9.15 2.73
C LYS A 68 3.69 -9.42 3.23
N GLU A 69 4.51 -10.06 2.40
CA GLU A 69 5.90 -10.37 2.78
C GLU A 69 6.73 -9.10 2.97
N ALA A 70 6.49 -8.06 2.15
CA ALA A 70 7.17 -6.78 2.28
C ALA A 70 6.77 -6.07 3.58
N VAL A 71 5.47 -5.94 3.88
CA VAL A 71 4.97 -5.31 5.12
C VAL A 71 5.52 -6.03 6.35
N ARG A 72 5.49 -7.37 6.37
CA ARG A 72 6.05 -8.16 7.47
C ARG A 72 7.54 -7.87 7.68
N ARG A 73 8.33 -7.82 6.61
CA ARG A 73 9.77 -7.52 6.68
C ARG A 73 10.04 -6.08 7.12
N ILE A 74 9.26 -5.12 6.62
CA ILE A 74 9.38 -3.70 6.98
C ILE A 74 9.06 -3.52 8.47
N LEU A 75 7.95 -4.07 8.95
CA LEU A 75 7.57 -3.99 10.37
C LEU A 75 8.63 -4.63 11.27
N LYS A 76 9.17 -5.80 10.90
CA LYS A 76 10.25 -6.43 11.67
C LYS A 76 11.53 -5.59 11.66
N ALA A 77 11.97 -5.11 10.50
CA ALA A 77 13.26 -4.44 10.34
C ALA A 77 13.26 -2.98 10.82
N LYS A 78 12.13 -2.27 10.70
CA LYS A 78 12.03 -0.82 10.99
C LYS A 78 11.31 -0.53 12.30
N ALA A 79 10.35 -1.35 12.69
CA ALA A 79 9.54 -1.14 13.88
C ALA A 79 9.77 -2.18 14.99
N ASN A 80 10.63 -3.19 14.74
CA ASN A 80 10.85 -4.33 15.63
C ASN A 80 9.53 -5.05 16.02
N VAL A 81 8.54 -5.02 15.13
CA VAL A 81 7.25 -5.70 15.31
C VAL A 81 7.34 -7.06 14.64
N ASP A 82 7.27 -8.13 15.43
CA ASP A 82 7.16 -9.48 14.91
C ASP A 82 5.70 -9.83 14.70
N MET A 83 5.33 -10.05 13.45
CA MET A 83 3.97 -10.46 13.11
C MET A 83 3.68 -11.92 13.43
N GLY A 84 4.64 -12.73 13.89
CA GLY A 84 4.38 -14.10 14.39
C GLY A 84 3.51 -14.93 13.44
N ASN A 85 2.42 -15.49 13.96
CA ASN A 85 1.41 -16.24 13.18
C ASN A 85 0.25 -15.37 12.66
N SER A 86 0.38 -14.03 12.69
CA SER A 86 -0.63 -13.15 12.12
C SER A 86 -0.82 -13.44 10.64
N ILE A 87 -2.08 -13.54 10.25
CA ILE A 87 -2.50 -13.76 8.88
C ILE A 87 -3.02 -12.43 8.36
N GLN A 88 -2.40 -11.93 7.29
CA GLN A 88 -2.91 -10.80 6.53
C GLN A 88 -3.24 -11.32 5.14
N VAL A 89 -4.52 -11.47 4.84
CA VAL A 89 -5.01 -11.94 3.54
C VAL A 89 -5.33 -10.74 2.65
N GLU A 90 -5.97 -9.73 3.23
CA GLU A 90 -6.29 -8.47 2.56
C GLU A 90 -5.97 -7.29 3.48
N VAL A 91 -5.96 -6.07 2.93
CA VAL A 91 -5.45 -4.88 3.62
C VAL A 91 -6.59 -3.99 4.08
N SER A 92 -7.70 -4.06 3.35
CA SER A 92 -8.97 -3.41 3.67
C SER A 92 -9.66 -3.96 4.92
N GLY A 93 -9.24 -5.13 5.43
CA GLY A 93 -9.92 -5.80 6.53
C GLY A 93 -11.24 -6.47 6.14
N LEU A 94 -11.53 -6.60 4.84
CA LEU A 94 -12.73 -7.29 4.33
C LEU A 94 -12.63 -8.81 4.46
N SER A 95 -11.42 -9.35 4.50
CA SER A 95 -11.21 -10.78 4.64
C SER A 95 -11.45 -11.23 6.08
N ARG A 96 -12.34 -12.20 6.25
CA ARG A 96 -12.57 -12.89 7.54
C ARG A 96 -11.36 -13.68 8.04
N HIS A 97 -10.32 -13.80 7.22
CA HIS A 97 -9.10 -14.53 7.52
C HIS A 97 -7.99 -13.62 8.06
N ASP A 98 -8.22 -12.30 8.14
CA ASP A 98 -7.27 -11.40 8.77
C ASP A 98 -7.22 -11.68 10.28
N LEU A 99 -6.04 -12.05 10.77
CA LEU A 99 -5.78 -12.38 12.16
C LEU A 99 -4.58 -11.58 12.64
N ILE A 100 -4.83 -10.62 13.54
CA ILE A 100 -3.79 -9.89 14.25
C ILE A 100 -4.11 -9.89 15.74
N SER A 101 -3.10 -10.15 16.58
CA SER A 101 -3.30 -10.08 18.03
C SER A 101 -3.38 -8.62 18.46
N PRO A 102 -4.20 -8.27 19.48
CA PRO A 102 -4.20 -6.93 20.06
C PRO A 102 -2.80 -6.46 20.49
N GLN A 103 -1.97 -7.39 20.98
CA GLN A 103 -0.59 -7.13 21.38
C GLN A 103 0.27 -6.69 20.19
N THR A 104 0.17 -7.38 19.05
CA THR A 104 0.87 -7.00 17.81
C THR A 104 0.42 -5.62 17.32
N MET A 105 -0.88 -5.35 17.32
CA MET A 105 -1.40 -4.04 16.94
C MET A 105 -0.90 -2.94 17.89
N MET A 106 -0.88 -3.21 19.21
CA MET A 106 -0.34 -2.27 20.19
C MET A 106 1.13 -1.93 19.92
N GLN A 107 1.96 -2.89 19.52
CA GLN A 107 3.35 -2.61 19.16
C GLN A 107 3.46 -1.66 17.95
N VAL A 108 2.58 -1.82 16.94
CA VAL A 108 2.50 -0.90 15.80
C VAL A 108 2.09 0.50 16.25
N LEU A 109 1.04 0.62 17.08
CA LEU A 109 0.57 1.89 17.61
C LEU A 109 1.63 2.60 18.46
N GLN A 110 2.36 1.86 19.30
CA GLN A 110 3.47 2.39 20.09
C GLN A 110 4.61 2.91 19.20
N PHE A 111 4.93 2.18 18.13
CA PHE A 111 5.91 2.65 17.15
C PHE A 111 5.45 3.94 16.47
N ILE A 112 4.19 4.01 16.04
CA ILE A 112 3.61 5.23 15.45
C ILE A 112 3.74 6.40 16.44
N ALA A 113 3.24 6.24 17.66
CA ALA A 113 3.28 7.31 18.67
C ALA A 113 4.70 7.79 18.99
N LYS A 114 5.67 6.87 19.06
CA LYS A 114 7.08 7.22 19.31
C LYS A 114 7.73 8.00 18.17
N ASN A 115 7.26 7.82 16.94
CA ASN A 115 7.89 8.39 15.74
C ASN A 115 7.00 9.43 15.04
N ASP A 116 5.92 9.88 15.67
CA ASP A 116 4.89 10.72 15.02
C ASP A 116 5.44 12.07 14.54
N ASN A 117 6.44 12.62 15.23
CA ASN A 117 7.16 13.83 14.77
C ASN A 117 7.80 13.70 13.38
N THR A 118 8.04 12.47 12.92
CA THR A 118 8.61 12.19 11.59
C THR A 118 7.58 11.60 10.63
N LEU A 119 6.61 10.85 11.13
CA LEU A 119 5.61 10.17 10.30
C LEU A 119 4.39 11.04 10.00
N ASP A 120 4.07 11.99 10.88
CA ASP A 120 2.82 12.76 10.88
C ASP A 120 1.62 11.84 10.62
N TYR A 121 1.52 10.77 11.42
CA TYR A 121 0.57 9.69 11.20
C TYR A 121 -0.70 9.91 12.01
N ILE A 122 -0.57 10.37 13.26
CA ILE A 122 -1.71 10.56 14.16
C ILE A 122 -2.68 11.61 13.59
N SER A 123 -2.19 12.66 12.93
CA SER A 123 -3.02 13.68 12.28
C SER A 123 -3.95 13.10 11.19
N MET A 124 -3.52 12.01 10.54
CA MET A 124 -4.28 11.32 9.50
C MET A 124 -5.44 10.47 10.06
N LEU A 125 -5.41 10.07 11.34
CA LEU A 125 -6.47 9.27 11.95
C LEU A 125 -7.75 10.08 12.18
N PRO A 126 -8.96 9.48 12.10
CA PRO A 126 -10.20 10.16 12.47
C PRO A 126 -10.14 10.74 13.89
N LEU A 127 -10.62 11.98 14.05
CA LEU A 127 -10.78 12.61 15.36
C LEU A 127 -12.25 12.46 15.77
N ALA A 128 -12.49 12.04 17.02
CA ALA A 128 -13.82 11.87 17.59
C ALA A 128 -14.47 13.22 17.96
#